data_AF-A0A2C9LVQ5-F1
#
_entry.id   AF-A0A2C9LVQ5-F1
#
_cell.length_a   1.000
_cell.length_b   1.000
_cell.length_c   1.000
_cell.angle_alpha   90.00
_cell.angle_beta   90.00
_cell.angle_gamma   90.00
#
_symmetry.space_group_name_H-M   'P 1'
#
loop_
_entity.id
_entity.type
_entity.pdbx_description
1 polymer ?
#
loop_
_entity_poly.entity_id
_entity_poly.type
_entity_poly.pdbx_seq_one_letter_code
_entity_poly.pdbx_strand_id
1 'polypeptide(L)'
;MHNRDLEQKKIQYTRILPEEDDPSSAIGRGWKSTFLTNDKAEAEKKCLEQGTSFEWLPNGCLKTVTAVLPAIKEDIRTGKKVWFNSIIAAYLGWRDSRNPPGKAVTFSDGTPMPDAIMEDLEKILDQLAVD
;
A
#
# COMPACT_ATOMS: atom_id res chain seq x y z
N MET A 1 -10.23 22.64 -2.30
CA MET A 1 -9.41 22.60 -3.55
C MET A 1 -8.39 21.46 -3.46
N HIS A 2 -8.80 20.25 -3.04
CA HIS A 2 -7.87 19.21 -2.56
C HIS A 2 -7.70 17.97 -3.46
N ASN A 3 -8.56 17.75 -4.46
CA ASN A 3 -8.55 16.52 -5.27
C ASN A 3 -7.48 16.41 -6.35
N ARG A 4 -6.79 17.51 -6.71
CA ARG A 4 -5.84 17.49 -7.84
C ARG A 4 -4.55 16.75 -7.52
N ASP A 5 -4.14 16.73 -6.26
CA ASP A 5 -2.86 16.12 -5.87
C ASP A 5 -2.87 14.61 -6.11
N LEU A 6 -3.95 13.90 -5.76
CA LEU A 6 -4.09 12.46 -6.02
C LEU A 6 -4.19 12.12 -7.50
N GLU A 7 -4.69 13.04 -8.32
CA GLU A 7 -4.82 12.84 -9.76
C GLU A 7 -3.50 13.11 -10.49
N GLN A 8 -2.72 14.08 -10.01
CA GLN A 8 -1.46 14.51 -10.62
C GLN A 8 -0.26 13.74 -10.08
N LYS A 9 -0.25 13.47 -8.78
CA LYS A 9 0.84 12.78 -8.09
C LYS A 9 0.54 11.28 -8.09
N LYS A 10 1.59 10.52 -8.37
CA LYS A 10 1.55 9.07 -8.22
C LYS A 10 1.82 8.71 -6.76
N ILE A 11 1.55 7.47 -6.39
CA ILE A 11 1.67 6.96 -5.03
C ILE A 11 2.55 5.72 -4.98
N GLN A 12 3.01 5.39 -3.78
CA GLN A 12 3.66 4.13 -3.46
C GLN A 12 3.14 3.59 -2.14
N TYR A 13 3.20 2.27 -1.99
CA TYR A 13 2.86 1.59 -0.74
C TYR A 13 4.12 1.03 -0.11
N THR A 14 4.26 1.23 1.20
CA THR A 14 5.31 0.63 2.02
C THR A 14 4.68 -0.37 2.98
N ARG A 15 5.25 -1.57 3.06
CA ARG A 15 4.82 -2.60 4.02
C ARG A 15 6.02 -3.36 4.57
N ILE A 16 5.99 -3.63 5.87
CA ILE A 16 6.95 -4.50 6.56
C ILE A 16 6.27 -5.82 6.84
N LEU A 17 6.73 -6.86 6.16
CA LEU A 17 6.23 -8.22 6.25
C LEU A 17 7.09 -9.00 7.25
N PRO A 18 6.50 -9.67 8.26
CA PRO A 18 7.23 -10.61 9.10
C PRO A 18 7.77 -11.80 8.29
N GLU A 19 8.64 -12.60 8.88
CA GLU A 19 9.11 -13.83 8.21
C GLU A 19 7.98 -14.84 8.02
N GLU A 20 7.28 -15.14 9.11
CA GLU A 20 6.13 -16.03 9.16
C GLU A 20 4.83 -15.25 9.35
N ASP A 21 3.70 -15.90 9.11
CA ASP A 21 2.38 -15.30 9.34
C ASP A 21 2.15 -15.03 10.84
N ASP A 22 1.67 -13.82 11.14
CA ASP A 22 1.32 -13.35 12.48
C ASP A 22 -0.21 -13.21 12.59
N PRO A 23 -0.91 -14.18 13.22
CA PRO A 23 -2.36 -14.16 13.31
C PRO A 23 -2.92 -13.05 14.23
N SER A 24 -2.05 -12.38 15.00
CA SER A 24 -2.48 -11.26 15.87
C SER A 24 -2.65 -9.94 15.12
N SER A 25 -2.16 -9.86 13.87
CA SER A 25 -2.20 -8.65 13.04
C SER A 25 -3.11 -8.83 11.84
N ALA A 26 -3.98 -7.84 11.58
CA ALA A 26 -4.83 -7.81 10.38
C ALA A 26 -4.02 -7.80 9.07
N ILE A 27 -2.75 -7.40 9.13
CA ILE A 27 -1.80 -7.40 8.02
C ILE A 27 -0.60 -8.33 8.29
N GLY A 28 -0.74 -9.30 9.18
CA GLY A 28 0.35 -10.13 9.68
C GLY A 28 0.88 -11.18 8.71
N ARG A 29 0.37 -11.27 7.47
CA ARG A 29 0.91 -12.19 6.46
C ARG A 29 2.41 -11.94 6.26
N GLY A 30 3.22 -12.98 6.43
CA GLY A 30 4.67 -12.95 6.28
C GLY A 30 5.14 -12.93 4.83
N TRP A 31 6.42 -12.65 4.61
CA TRP A 31 6.99 -12.62 3.26
C TRP A 31 7.00 -14.02 2.63
N LYS A 32 7.20 -15.08 3.42
CA LYS A 32 7.17 -16.46 2.91
C LYS A 32 5.82 -16.81 2.30
N SER A 33 4.74 -16.50 3.00
CA SER A 33 3.36 -16.67 2.53
C SER A 33 2.97 -15.66 1.44
N THR A 34 3.57 -14.46 1.43
CA THR A 34 3.30 -13.44 0.40
C THR A 34 3.91 -13.81 -0.94
N PHE A 35 5.16 -14.27 -0.92
CA PHE A 35 5.92 -14.65 -2.12
C PHE A 35 5.87 -16.15 -2.41
N LEU A 36 5.17 -16.94 -1.59
CA LEU A 36 5.04 -18.40 -1.71
C LEU A 36 6.42 -19.08 -1.88
N THR A 37 7.36 -18.72 -1.01
CA THR A 37 8.73 -19.25 -1.05
C THR A 37 9.37 -19.15 0.33
N ASN A 38 10.30 -20.06 0.64
CA ASN A 38 11.15 -19.99 1.83
C ASN A 38 12.55 -19.43 1.52
N ASP A 39 12.84 -19.14 0.25
CA ASP A 39 14.12 -18.61 -0.20
C ASP A 39 14.03 -17.08 -0.37
N LYS A 40 14.96 -16.37 0.28
CA LYS A 40 15.08 -14.92 0.17
C LYS A 40 15.37 -14.50 -1.27
N ALA A 41 16.27 -15.18 -1.98
CA ALA A 41 16.64 -14.80 -3.35
C ALA A 41 15.44 -14.88 -4.31
N GLU A 42 14.58 -15.90 -4.14
CA GLU A 42 13.35 -16.02 -4.92
C GLU A 42 12.32 -14.94 -4.54
N ALA A 43 12.21 -14.57 -3.25
CA ALA A 43 11.35 -13.46 -2.82
C ALA A 43 11.83 -12.11 -3.41
N GLU A 44 13.13 -11.87 -3.42
CA GLU A 44 13.76 -10.69 -4.03
C GLU A 44 13.46 -10.61 -5.53
N LYS A 45 13.64 -11.73 -6.26
CA LYS A 45 13.32 -11.83 -7.68
C LYS A 45 11.85 -11.46 -7.94
N LYS A 46 10.91 -12.02 -7.16
CA LYS A 46 9.47 -11.71 -7.28
C LYS A 46 9.16 -10.26 -6.97
N CYS A 47 9.89 -9.61 -6.06
CA CYS A 47 9.76 -8.17 -5.83
C CYS A 47 10.18 -7.39 -7.08
N LEU A 48 11.35 -7.71 -7.64
CA LEU A 48 11.89 -7.03 -8.83
C LEU A 48 10.99 -7.21 -10.06
N GLU A 49 10.44 -8.40 -10.28
CA GLU A 49 9.48 -8.68 -11.37
C GLU A 49 8.23 -7.79 -11.29
N GLN A 50 7.84 -7.40 -10.08
CA GLN A 50 6.70 -6.49 -9.82
C GLN A 50 7.12 -5.01 -9.77
N GLY A 51 8.39 -4.69 -10.01
CA GLY A 51 8.94 -3.33 -9.85
C GLY A 51 8.93 -2.84 -8.39
N THR A 52 8.85 -3.76 -7.43
CA THR A 52 8.84 -3.49 -6.00
C THR A 52 10.26 -3.53 -5.47
N SER A 53 10.69 -2.47 -4.79
CA SER A 53 11.95 -2.46 -4.05
C SER A 53 11.79 -3.18 -2.71
N PHE A 54 12.89 -3.68 -2.18
CA PHE A 54 12.89 -4.45 -0.94
C PHE A 54 14.12 -4.14 -0.08
N GLU A 55 13.96 -4.33 1.23
CA GLU A 55 15.01 -4.15 2.25
C GLU A 55 14.82 -5.22 3.34
N TRP A 56 15.85 -6.05 3.56
CA TRP A 56 15.85 -7.01 4.67
C TRP A 56 16.19 -6.31 5.98
N LEU A 57 15.34 -6.48 6.99
CA LEU A 57 15.56 -5.93 8.32
C LEU A 57 16.30 -6.93 9.23
N PRO A 58 17.01 -6.47 10.28
CA PRO A 58 17.81 -7.34 11.16
C PRO A 58 17.01 -8.46 11.86
N ASN A 59 15.70 -8.29 12.03
CA ASN A 59 14.81 -9.24 12.65
C ASN A 59 14.17 -10.25 11.67
N GLY A 60 14.69 -10.35 10.44
CA GLY A 60 14.19 -11.26 9.41
C GLY A 60 12.95 -10.77 8.66
N CYS A 61 12.40 -9.60 9.02
CA CYS A 61 11.31 -8.98 8.27
C CYS A 61 11.78 -8.46 6.91
N LEU A 62 10.87 -8.40 5.95
CA LEU A 62 11.08 -7.78 4.64
C LEU A 62 10.26 -6.50 4.54
N LYS A 63 10.93 -5.37 4.37
CA LYS A 63 10.27 -4.14 3.97
C LYS A 63 10.17 -4.08 2.46
N THR A 64 8.99 -3.78 1.94
CA THR A 64 8.74 -3.62 0.50
C THR A 64 8.21 -2.22 0.21
N VAL A 65 8.60 -1.65 -0.92
CA VAL A 65 8.00 -0.43 -1.47
C VAL A 65 7.63 -0.68 -2.92
N THR A 66 6.34 -0.57 -3.24
CA THR A 66 5.82 -0.89 -4.56
C THR A 66 6.42 0.01 -5.65
N ALA A 67 6.25 -0.40 -6.91
CA ALA A 67 6.39 0.51 -8.03
C ALA A 67 5.54 1.78 -7.82
N VAL A 68 5.89 2.84 -8.56
CA VAL A 68 5.12 4.07 -8.57
C VAL A 68 3.80 3.84 -9.33
N LEU A 69 2.67 4.00 -8.66
CA LEU A 69 1.34 3.70 -9.17
C LEU A 69 0.49 4.96 -9.34
N PRO A 70 -0.39 5.04 -10.36
CA PRO A 70 -1.39 6.10 -10.40
C PRO A 70 -2.40 5.90 -9.26
N ALA A 71 -2.79 6.99 -8.58
CA ALA A 71 -3.83 6.94 -7.56
C ALA A 71 -5.23 6.83 -8.19
N ILE A 72 -5.46 7.46 -9.35
CA ILE A 72 -6.69 7.34 -10.15
C ILE A 72 -6.39 6.60 -11.45
N LYS A 73 -7.23 5.62 -11.80
CA LYS A 73 -7.14 4.89 -13.08
C LYS A 73 -8.30 5.27 -13.98
N GLU A 74 -8.16 5.05 -15.28
CA GLU A 74 -9.25 5.14 -16.25
C GLU A 74 -9.71 3.73 -16.63
N ASP A 75 -11.01 3.49 -16.64
CA ASP A 75 -11.58 2.28 -17.24
C ASP A 75 -11.65 2.45 -18.76
N ILE A 76 -10.74 1.79 -19.47
CA ILE A 76 -10.61 1.87 -20.94
C ILE A 76 -11.89 1.54 -21.71
N ARG A 77 -12.83 0.81 -21.11
CA ARG A 77 -14.09 0.43 -21.77
C ARG A 77 -15.09 1.58 -21.76
N THR A 78 -15.01 2.45 -20.75
CA THR A 78 -16.00 3.52 -20.52
C THR A 78 -15.41 4.92 -20.58
N GLY A 79 -14.07 5.05 -20.55
CA GLY A 79 -13.35 6.32 -20.46
C GLY A 79 -13.53 7.02 -19.10
N LYS A 80 -14.15 6.36 -18.11
CA LYS A 80 -14.41 6.97 -16.80
C LYS A 80 -13.23 6.77 -15.86
N LYS A 81 -12.95 7.80 -15.06
CA LYS A 81 -12.01 7.73 -13.94
C LYS A 81 -12.61 6.89 -12.82
N VAL A 82 -11.80 6.02 -12.24
CA VAL A 82 -12.19 5.08 -11.18
C VAL A 82 -11.24 5.15 -10.00
N TRP A 83 -11.80 5.06 -8.80
CA TRP A 83 -11.06 4.91 -7.55
C TRP A 83 -10.68 3.44 -7.34
N PHE A 84 -9.65 2.98 -8.07
CA PHE A 84 -9.18 1.59 -8.03
C PHE A 84 -7.79 1.51 -7.41
N ASN A 85 -7.74 1.64 -6.09
CA ASN A 85 -6.52 1.65 -5.29
C ASN A 85 -6.81 1.15 -3.85
N SER A 86 -5.77 1.04 -3.03
CA SER A 86 -5.86 0.64 -1.62
C SER A 86 -5.45 1.78 -0.69
N ILE A 87 -5.57 3.05 -1.10
CA ILE A 87 -5.05 4.20 -0.34
C ILE A 87 -5.67 4.25 1.07
N ILE A 88 -7.00 4.23 1.17
CA ILE A 88 -7.70 4.30 2.46
C ILE A 88 -7.47 3.03 3.29
N ALA A 89 -7.56 1.87 2.67
CA ALA A 89 -7.30 0.59 3.32
C ALA A 89 -5.87 0.50 3.89
N ALA A 90 -4.87 1.01 3.17
CA ALA A 90 -3.48 1.03 3.64
C ALA A 90 -3.28 2.09 4.72
N TYR A 91 -3.73 3.32 4.49
CA TYR A 91 -3.53 4.44 5.40
C TYR A 91 -4.17 4.20 6.78
N LEU A 92 -5.41 3.68 6.81
CA LEU A 92 -6.13 3.36 8.04
C LEU A 92 -5.83 1.95 8.54
N GLY A 93 -5.72 0.95 7.67
CA GLY A 93 -5.76 -0.46 8.07
C GLY A 93 -4.38 -1.11 8.24
N TRP A 94 -3.33 -0.61 7.58
CA TRP A 94 -2.01 -1.24 7.62
C TRP A 94 -1.21 -0.76 8.81
N ARG A 95 -1.68 -1.13 10.00
CA ARG A 95 -1.06 -0.79 11.28
C ARG A 95 -0.81 -2.05 12.11
N ASP A 96 0.41 -2.21 12.59
CA ASP A 96 0.79 -3.19 13.61
C ASP A 96 2.11 -2.77 14.27
N SER A 97 2.73 -3.65 15.06
CA SER A 97 4.01 -3.38 15.72
C SER A 97 5.17 -3.10 14.76
N ARG A 98 5.03 -3.49 13.47
CA ARG A 98 6.05 -3.31 12.42
C ARG A 98 5.70 -2.16 11.48
N ASN A 99 4.41 -1.87 11.29
CA ASN A 99 3.88 -0.91 10.33
C ASN A 99 3.20 0.26 11.08
N PRO A 100 3.82 1.45 11.15
CA PRO A 100 3.21 2.61 11.80
C PRO A 100 1.97 3.12 11.04
N PRO A 101 0.91 3.54 11.75
CA PRO A 101 -0.29 4.09 11.12
C PRO A 101 0.02 5.34 10.29
N GLY A 102 -0.71 5.52 9.18
CA GLY A 102 -0.56 6.67 8.28
C GLY A 102 0.75 6.73 7.48
N LYS A 103 1.61 5.69 7.56
CA LYS A 103 2.90 5.61 6.83
C LYS A 103 2.90 4.59 5.69
N ALA A 104 1.86 3.78 5.59
CA ALA A 104 1.77 2.69 4.61
C ALA A 104 1.62 3.17 3.16
N VAL A 105 1.21 4.42 2.95
CA VAL A 105 1.05 5.03 1.62
C VAL A 105 1.62 6.45 1.63
N THR A 106 2.34 6.80 0.59
CA THR A 106 2.90 8.15 0.36
C THR A 106 2.73 8.53 -1.10
N PHE A 107 2.88 9.82 -1.40
CA PHE A 107 3.16 10.23 -2.76
C PHE A 107 4.51 9.69 -3.24
N SER A 108 4.69 9.58 -4.55
CA SER A 108 5.91 9.05 -5.17
C SER A 108 7.14 9.95 -4.99
N ASP A 109 6.95 11.19 -4.54
CA ASP A 109 8.03 12.10 -4.13
C ASP A 109 8.44 11.91 -2.66
N GLY A 110 7.82 10.94 -1.96
CA GLY A 110 8.05 10.63 -0.55
C GLY A 110 7.22 11.48 0.42
N THR A 111 6.45 12.46 -0.07
CA THR A 111 5.59 13.28 0.78
C THR A 111 4.47 12.41 1.39
N PRO A 112 4.21 12.53 2.71
CA PRO A 112 3.09 11.83 3.34
C PRO A 112 1.74 12.20 2.72
N MET A 113 0.77 11.29 2.83
CA MET A 113 -0.62 11.61 2.48
C MET A 113 -1.16 12.66 3.48
N PRO A 114 -1.83 13.74 3.02
CA PRO A 114 -2.37 14.75 3.92
C PRO A 114 -3.58 14.21 4.69
N ASP A 115 -3.55 14.27 6.02
CA ASP A 115 -4.60 13.73 6.89
C ASP A 115 -5.99 14.26 6.54
N ALA A 116 -6.12 15.56 6.28
CA ALA A 116 -7.40 16.17 5.88
C ALA A 116 -7.98 15.57 4.59
N ILE A 117 -7.14 15.17 3.63
CA ILE A 117 -7.60 14.50 2.40
C ILE A 117 -8.06 13.08 2.72
N MET A 118 -7.33 12.38 3.59
CA MET A 118 -7.69 11.02 3.98
C MET A 118 -9.01 10.97 4.76
N GLU A 119 -9.23 11.93 5.66
CA GLU A 119 -10.48 12.09 6.40
C GLU A 119 -11.67 12.39 5.47
N ASP A 120 -11.48 13.25 4.46
CA ASP A 120 -12.53 13.55 3.48
C ASP A 120 -12.86 12.32 2.62
N LEU A 121 -11.86 11.55 2.20
CA LEU A 121 -12.04 10.32 1.44
C LEU A 121 -12.73 9.22 2.26
N GLU A 122 -12.38 9.07 3.53
CA GLU A 122 -13.05 8.15 4.45
C GLU A 122 -14.54 8.49 4.57
N LYS A 123 -14.87 9.76 4.82
CA LYS A 123 -16.26 10.22 4.89
C LYS A 123 -17.02 9.96 3.59
N ILE A 124 -16.40 10.19 2.43
CA ILE A 124 -17.03 9.92 1.13
C ILE A 124 -17.30 8.43 0.94
N LEU A 125 -16.33 7.57 1.29
CA LEU A 125 -16.50 6.12 1.21
C LEU A 125 -17.64 5.64 2.12
N ASP A 126 -17.68 6.10 3.36
CA ASP A 126 -18.75 5.74 4.30
C ASP A 126 -20.13 6.22 3.83
N GLN A 127 -20.20 7.42 3.23
CA GLN A 127 -21.46 7.97 2.72
C GLN A 127 -21.99 7.25 1.48
N LEU A 128 -21.09 6.70 0.65
CA LEU A 128 -21.46 6.06 -0.62
C LEU A 128 -21.49 4.53 -0.53
N ALA A 129 -20.97 3.95 0.55
CA ALA A 129 -21.08 2.53 0.82
C ALA A 129 -22.55 2.12 0.85
N VAL A 130 -22.82 0.93 0.31
CA VAL A 130 -24.14 0.31 0.30
C VAL A 130 -24.06 -1.01 1.06
N ASP A 131 -25.13 -1.34 1.78
CA ASP A 131 -25.27 -2.58 2.55
C ASP A 131 -25.66 -3.78 1.68
#